data_AF-A0A8S9WV43-F1
#
_entry.id   AF-A0A8S9WV43-F1
#
_cell.length_a   1.000
_cell.length_b   1.000
_cell.length_c   1.000
_cell.angle_alpha   90.00
_cell.angle_beta   90.00
_cell.angle_gamma   90.00
#
_symmetry.space_group_name_H-M   'P 1'
#
loop_
_entity.id
_entity.type
_entity.pdbx_description
1 polymer ?
#
loop_
_entity_poly.entity_id
_entity_poly.type
_entity_poly.pdbx_seq_one_letter_code
_entity_poly.pdbx_strand_id
1 'polypeptide(L)'
;MADPVIEDILVNKKKTLSISDISAMSKEELIEKVAQLQAHNVQLRNIIAKKIAPPSDAAMNERSFDFSKCHKMHVLLRILYLGWNYQGFACQEDSNETIEFHLMKAFLKCKLIASRDTSNYHRCGRTDKGVSSFGQVISLTVMNNAVKDLIGTHDFRNICKMDVGNGVTTFVRNIADAKVSTINDDKGGYQMCELSIVGNAFLWHQVRCIASLILLVGQGLEDSSIVKDLLDVQKNPRKPQYVLARPESLNLFKCDYEFDDWNIDEEEMQQVIETLQRLWTENQVKSVHLRKMLSELEPLVKCEVNGQISSILRRESKNYKPLLTRHKCQSLEDRIEHYAKK
;
A
#
# COMPACT_ATOMS: atom_id res chain seq x y z
N MET A 1 -20.36 33.57 29.34
CA MET A 1 -21.06 33.60 30.64
C MET A 1 -21.05 32.18 31.16
N ALA A 2 -20.36 31.97 32.28
CA ALA A 2 -20.23 30.66 32.92
C ALA A 2 -21.50 30.40 33.75
N ASP A 3 -22.13 29.25 33.54
CA ASP A 3 -23.19 28.75 34.41
C ASP A 3 -22.62 27.83 35.50
N PRO A 4 -23.27 27.77 36.67
CA PRO A 4 -22.62 27.55 37.95
C PRO A 4 -22.54 26.08 38.33
N VAL A 5 -21.52 25.80 39.16
CA VAL A 5 -21.36 24.70 40.12
C VAL A 5 -22.42 23.59 40.04
N ILE A 6 -22.06 22.47 39.40
CA ILE A 6 -22.72 21.19 39.65
C ILE A 6 -21.94 20.52 40.78
N GLU A 7 -22.50 20.57 41.99
CA GLU A 7 -22.00 19.83 43.17
C GLU A 7 -22.01 18.32 42.92
N ASP A 8 -21.09 17.62 43.57
CA ASP A 8 -20.88 16.17 43.48
C ASP A 8 -22.14 15.38 43.92
N ILE A 9 -22.98 15.02 42.95
CA ILE A 9 -24.10 14.11 43.17
C ILE A 9 -23.59 12.67 43.15
N LEU A 10 -23.51 12.06 44.34
CA LEU A 10 -23.22 10.64 44.53
C LEU A 10 -24.32 9.75 43.93
N VAL A 11 -24.03 9.07 42.81
CA VAL A 11 -24.96 8.15 42.15
C VAL A 11 -24.90 6.77 42.79
N ASN A 12 -26.00 6.39 43.46
CA ASN A 12 -26.18 5.08 44.09
C ASN A 12 -26.43 3.99 43.01
N LYS A 13 -25.53 3.00 42.91
CA LYS A 13 -25.63 1.88 41.95
C LYS A 13 -26.59 0.81 42.48
N LYS A 14 -27.78 0.67 41.86
CA LYS A 14 -28.65 -0.54 41.76
C LYS A 14 -30.15 -0.26 42.02
N LYS A 15 -30.82 0.49 41.14
CA LYS A 15 -32.28 0.33 41.01
C LYS A 15 -32.72 0.69 39.59
N THR A 16 -33.14 -0.32 38.83
CA THR A 16 -33.83 -0.13 37.55
C THR A 16 -35.29 0.17 37.88
N LEU A 17 -35.73 1.40 37.65
CA LEU A 17 -37.12 1.83 37.91
C LEU A 17 -38.03 1.31 36.79
N SER A 18 -39.16 0.72 37.15
CA SER A 18 -40.18 0.28 36.20
C SER A 18 -41.02 1.47 35.72
N ILE A 19 -41.72 1.32 34.60
CA ILE A 19 -42.57 2.39 34.03
C ILE A 19 -43.66 2.82 35.02
N SER A 20 -44.19 1.88 35.82
CA SER A 20 -45.13 2.16 36.90
C SER A 20 -44.54 3.04 38.01
N ASP A 21 -43.26 2.82 38.36
CA ASP A 21 -42.59 3.64 39.38
C ASP A 21 -42.39 5.07 38.89
N ILE A 22 -42.07 5.24 37.60
CA ILE A 22 -41.86 6.55 36.97
C ILE A 22 -43.17 7.33 36.88
N SER A 23 -44.29 6.65 36.61
CA SER A 23 -45.62 7.29 36.52
C SER A 23 -46.17 7.78 37.86
N ALA A 24 -45.63 7.29 38.98
CA ALA A 24 -46.02 7.69 40.32
C ALA A 24 -45.17 8.84 40.89
N MET A 25 -44.11 9.27 40.18
CA MET A 25 -43.23 10.36 40.62
C MET A 25 -43.86 11.72 40.39
N SER A 26 -43.60 12.65 41.29
CA SER A 26 -43.99 14.06 41.10
C SER A 26 -43.22 14.69 39.94
N LYS A 27 -43.76 15.78 39.39
CA LYS A 27 -43.15 16.50 38.27
C LYS A 27 -41.75 17.00 38.61
N GLU A 28 -41.56 17.45 39.84
CA GLU A 28 -40.30 17.96 40.38
C GLU A 28 -39.25 16.84 40.47
N GLU A 29 -39.62 15.66 40.96
CA GLU A 29 -38.72 14.49 41.03
C GLU A 29 -38.36 13.94 39.64
N LEU A 30 -39.28 14.01 38.67
CA LEU A 30 -39.00 13.64 37.27
C LEU A 30 -37.99 14.60 36.64
N ILE A 31 -38.11 15.90 36.89
CA ILE A 31 -37.17 16.92 36.39
C ILE A 31 -35.76 16.67 36.95
N GLU A 32 -35.66 16.42 38.27
CA GLU A 32 -34.38 16.12 38.92
C GLU A 32 -33.77 14.82 38.36
N LYS A 33 -34.60 13.81 38.11
CA LYS A 33 -34.12 12.55 37.54
C LYS A 33 -33.63 12.68 36.10
N VAL A 34 -34.31 13.48 35.28
CA VAL A 34 -33.88 13.78 33.90
C VAL A 34 -32.56 14.54 33.92
N ALA A 35 -32.40 15.52 34.82
CA ALA A 35 -31.13 16.24 34.98
C ALA A 35 -29.98 15.31 35.39
N GLN A 36 -30.20 14.40 36.35
CA GLN A 36 -29.21 13.37 36.73
C GLN A 36 -28.85 12.45 35.57
N LEU A 37 -29.84 11.96 34.81
CA LEU A 37 -29.59 11.08 33.67
C LEU A 37 -28.86 11.79 32.52
N GLN A 38 -29.13 13.07 32.30
CA GLN A 38 -28.39 13.89 31.33
C GLN A 38 -26.94 14.05 31.75
N ALA A 39 -26.67 14.41 33.01
CA ALA A 39 -25.31 14.51 33.54
C ALA A 39 -24.55 13.17 33.44
N HIS A 40 -25.20 12.06 33.80
CA HIS A 40 -24.61 10.74 33.71
C HIS A 40 -24.29 10.33 32.26
N ASN A 41 -25.18 10.63 31.30
CA ASN A 41 -24.94 10.36 29.88
C ASN A 41 -23.77 11.19 29.33
N VAL A 42 -23.62 12.45 29.73
CA VAL A 42 -22.48 13.29 29.35
C VAL A 42 -21.18 12.71 29.91
N GLN A 43 -21.19 12.26 31.17
CA GLN A 43 -20.04 11.64 31.81
C GLN A 43 -19.63 10.32 31.14
N LEU A 44 -20.60 9.46 30.80
CA LEU A 44 -20.35 8.22 30.06
C LEU A 44 -19.79 8.49 28.66
N ARG A 45 -20.34 9.47 27.94
CA ARG A 45 -19.81 9.88 26.62
C ARG A 45 -18.36 10.34 26.70
N ASN A 46 -18.00 11.11 27.73
CA ASN A 46 -16.63 11.57 27.95
C ASN A 46 -15.67 10.42 28.30
N ILE A 47 -16.12 9.43 29.09
CA ILE A 47 -15.33 8.23 29.43
C ILE A 47 -15.12 7.35 28.19
N ILE A 48 -16.16 7.17 27.37
CA ILE A 48 -16.08 6.43 26.11
C ILE A 48 -15.14 7.14 25.14
N ALA A 49 -15.24 8.46 25.00
CA ALA A 49 -14.31 9.25 24.20
C ALA A 49 -12.86 9.10 24.67
N LYS A 50 -12.59 9.02 25.98
CA LYS A 50 -11.25 8.77 26.53
C LYS A 50 -10.74 7.33 26.32
N LYS A 51 -11.62 6.32 26.26
CA LYS A 51 -11.24 4.91 26.01
C LYS A 51 -11.09 4.59 24.53
N ILE A 52 -11.79 5.32 23.66
CA ILE A 52 -11.70 5.20 22.19
C ILE A 52 -10.62 6.14 21.63
N ALA A 53 -10.22 7.17 22.38
CA ALA A 53 -9.05 7.95 22.03
C ALA A 53 -7.85 7.01 21.86
N PRO A 54 -7.09 7.12 20.75
CA PRO A 54 -5.84 6.39 20.60
C PRO A 54 -4.92 6.71 21.80
N PRO A 55 -3.92 5.86 22.10
CA PRO A 55 -2.85 6.25 23.01
C PRO A 55 -2.33 7.62 22.57
N SER A 56 -2.00 8.50 23.52
CA SER A 56 -1.40 9.79 23.20
C SER A 56 -0.13 9.57 22.39
N ASP A 57 -0.24 9.70 21.08
CA ASP A 57 0.88 9.59 20.17
C ASP A 57 1.83 10.75 20.44
N ALA A 58 3.01 10.40 20.92
CA ALA A 58 4.21 11.09 20.47
C ALA A 58 4.13 11.10 18.94
N ALA A 59 3.94 12.29 18.37
CA ALA A 59 3.69 12.48 16.95
C ALA A 59 4.83 11.90 16.10
N MET A 60 4.69 10.64 15.68
CA MET A 60 5.32 10.18 14.46
C MET A 60 4.53 10.82 13.32
N ASN A 61 5.20 11.68 12.54
CA ASN A 61 4.67 12.27 11.32
C ASN A 61 4.40 11.16 10.28
N GLU A 62 3.32 10.40 10.42
CA GLU A 62 2.78 9.63 9.30
C GLU A 62 2.21 10.63 8.29
N ARG A 63 2.88 10.76 7.14
CA ARG A 63 2.35 11.51 6.00
C ARG A 63 0.95 10.99 5.68
N SER A 64 -0.03 11.88 5.68
CA SER A 64 -1.40 11.54 5.30
C SER A 64 -1.44 11.06 3.83
N PHE A 65 -2.11 9.92 3.62
CA PHE A 65 -2.24 9.31 2.30
C PHE A 65 -3.40 9.99 1.52
N ASP A 66 -3.11 10.55 0.35
CA ASP A 66 -4.05 11.34 -0.44
C ASP A 66 -4.74 10.50 -1.52
N PHE A 67 -5.93 9.97 -1.19
CA PHE A 67 -6.74 9.16 -2.09
C PHE A 67 -7.33 9.90 -3.30
N SER A 68 -7.32 11.25 -3.32
CA SER A 68 -7.84 12.03 -4.45
C SER A 68 -6.96 11.92 -5.68
N LYS A 69 -5.68 11.61 -5.47
CA LYS A 69 -4.70 11.51 -6.54
C LYS A 69 -4.78 10.14 -7.22
N CYS A 70 -5.09 9.08 -6.47
CA CYS A 70 -4.95 7.72 -6.96
C CYS A 70 -6.02 7.29 -7.96
N HIS A 71 -5.62 6.53 -8.98
CA HIS A 71 -6.56 5.89 -9.89
C HIS A 71 -7.32 4.77 -9.16
N LYS A 72 -8.58 4.58 -9.54
CA LYS A 72 -9.50 3.64 -8.88
C LYS A 72 -9.98 2.61 -9.88
N MET A 73 -10.07 1.36 -9.45
CA MET A 73 -10.58 0.24 -10.24
C MET A 73 -11.75 -0.39 -9.50
N HIS A 74 -12.84 -0.67 -10.23
CA HIS A 74 -13.95 -1.44 -9.70
C HIS A 74 -13.66 -2.94 -9.85
N VAL A 75 -13.70 -3.69 -8.76
CA VAL A 75 -13.31 -5.11 -8.69
C VAL A 75 -14.41 -5.96 -8.07
N LEU A 76 -14.40 -7.24 -8.41
CA LEU A 76 -15.16 -8.31 -7.75
C LEU A 76 -14.20 -9.19 -6.96
N LEU A 77 -14.49 -9.43 -5.69
CA LEU A 77 -13.73 -10.34 -4.84
C LEU A 77 -14.62 -11.50 -4.40
N ARG A 78 -14.16 -12.72 -4.68
CA ARG A 78 -14.74 -13.94 -4.13
C ARG A 78 -13.97 -14.32 -2.87
N ILE A 79 -14.69 -14.41 -1.76
CA ILE A 79 -14.13 -14.57 -0.42
C ILE A 79 -14.76 -15.76 0.29
N LEU A 80 -13.94 -16.41 1.12
CA LEU A 80 -14.30 -17.57 1.91
C LEU A 80 -14.06 -17.25 3.39
N TYR A 81 -14.97 -17.69 4.25
CA TYR A 81 -14.83 -17.48 5.69
C TYR A 81 -15.61 -18.54 6.50
N LEU A 82 -15.09 -18.83 7.69
CA LEU A 82 -15.79 -19.59 8.71
C LEU A 82 -16.57 -18.61 9.61
N GLY A 83 -17.89 -18.74 9.66
CA GLY A 83 -18.76 -17.79 10.35
C GLY A 83 -18.88 -17.99 11.86
N TRP A 84 -18.31 -19.06 12.42
CA TRP A 84 -18.60 -19.54 13.78
C TRP A 84 -18.43 -18.49 14.88
N ASN A 85 -17.40 -17.65 14.77
CA ASN A 85 -17.08 -16.62 15.76
C ASN A 85 -17.58 -15.23 15.36
N TYR A 86 -18.38 -15.12 14.29
CA TYR A 86 -18.80 -13.85 13.73
C TYR A 86 -20.31 -13.67 13.79
N GLN A 87 -20.74 -12.44 13.99
CA GLN A 87 -22.13 -12.00 14.06
C GLN A 87 -22.75 -11.78 12.68
N GLY A 88 -22.35 -12.61 11.73
CA GLY A 88 -22.79 -12.58 10.35
C GLY A 88 -21.86 -11.77 9.45
N PHE A 89 -22.31 -11.59 8.21
CA PHE A 89 -21.49 -10.92 7.21
C PHE A 89 -21.49 -9.39 7.37
N ALA A 90 -22.68 -8.78 7.42
CA ALA A 90 -22.83 -7.33 7.37
C ALA A 90 -22.46 -6.65 8.70
N CYS A 91 -21.83 -5.48 8.63
CA CYS A 91 -21.54 -4.63 9.78
C CYS A 91 -22.82 -4.30 10.57
N GLN A 92 -22.67 -4.21 11.89
CA GLN A 92 -23.69 -3.81 12.86
C GLN A 92 -23.12 -2.65 13.69
N GLU A 93 -23.96 -1.74 14.15
CA GLU A 93 -23.50 -0.52 14.85
C GLU A 93 -22.87 -0.80 16.23
N ASP A 94 -23.26 -1.92 16.84
CA ASP A 94 -22.88 -2.36 18.17
C ASP A 94 -21.77 -3.42 18.18
N SER A 95 -21.27 -3.82 17.00
CA SER A 95 -20.36 -4.96 16.89
C SER A 95 -19.28 -4.82 15.83
N ASN A 96 -18.05 -5.12 16.27
CA ASN A 96 -16.88 -5.24 15.40
C ASN A 96 -16.63 -6.69 14.94
N GLU A 97 -17.42 -7.66 15.41
CA GLU A 97 -17.20 -9.08 15.15
C GLU A 97 -18.00 -9.56 13.93
N THR A 98 -17.97 -8.80 12.85
CA THR A 98 -18.62 -9.15 11.57
C THR A 98 -17.59 -9.30 10.48
N ILE A 99 -17.85 -10.15 9.49
CA ILE A 99 -16.90 -10.37 8.39
C ILE A 99 -16.58 -9.07 7.65
N GLU A 100 -17.61 -8.26 7.40
CA GLU A 100 -17.46 -6.98 6.72
C GLU A 100 -16.65 -5.96 7.52
N PHE A 101 -16.76 -5.93 8.86
CA PHE A 101 -15.92 -5.05 9.69
C PHE A 101 -14.44 -5.37 9.46
N HIS A 102 -14.07 -6.65 9.52
CA HIS A 102 -12.69 -7.07 9.32
C HIS A 102 -12.20 -6.81 7.89
N LEU A 103 -13.05 -7.00 6.88
CA LEU A 103 -12.74 -6.65 5.49
C LEU A 103 -12.50 -5.15 5.32
N MET A 104 -13.40 -4.31 5.83
CA MET A 104 -13.24 -2.85 5.76
C MET A 104 -11.97 -2.40 6.49
N LYS A 105 -11.71 -2.96 7.67
CA LYS A 105 -10.48 -2.70 8.43
C LYS A 105 -9.24 -3.09 7.64
N ALA A 106 -9.25 -4.23 6.96
CA ALA A 106 -8.15 -4.66 6.09
C ALA A 106 -7.96 -3.72 4.89
N PHE A 107 -9.03 -3.36 4.18
CA PHE A 107 -8.96 -2.46 3.03
C PHE A 107 -8.44 -1.06 3.41
N LEU A 108 -8.89 -0.52 4.55
CA LEU A 108 -8.40 0.77 5.08
C LEU A 108 -6.93 0.68 5.50
N LYS A 109 -6.55 -0.40 6.20
CA LYS A 109 -5.16 -0.63 6.62
C LYS A 109 -4.22 -0.73 5.42
N CYS A 110 -4.65 -1.42 4.36
CA CYS A 110 -3.90 -1.56 3.11
C CYS A 110 -4.01 -0.34 2.17
N LYS A 111 -4.69 0.74 2.58
CA LYS A 111 -4.96 1.93 1.75
C LYS A 111 -5.60 1.60 0.40
N LEU A 112 -6.40 0.52 0.33
CA LEU A 112 -7.14 0.16 -0.88
C LEU A 112 -8.39 1.02 -1.05
N ILE A 113 -8.97 1.50 0.03
CA ILE A 113 -10.13 2.41 0.02
C ILE A 113 -9.90 3.56 0.99
N ALA A 114 -10.46 4.73 0.69
CA ALA A 114 -10.44 5.88 1.59
C ALA A 114 -11.44 5.73 2.72
N SER A 115 -12.64 5.27 2.37
CA SER A 115 -13.72 4.94 3.28
C SER A 115 -14.63 3.91 2.63
N ARG A 116 -15.49 3.29 3.43
CA ARG A 116 -16.55 2.42 2.92
C ARG A 116 -17.48 3.17 1.96
N ASP A 117 -17.93 4.36 2.35
CA ASP A 117 -18.94 5.13 1.60
C ASP A 117 -18.45 5.55 0.22
N THR A 118 -17.16 5.85 0.09
CA THR A 118 -16.57 6.30 -1.17
C THR A 118 -16.09 5.15 -2.07
N SER A 119 -16.24 3.90 -1.60
CA SER A 119 -15.72 2.71 -2.29
C SER A 119 -16.74 2.02 -3.19
N ASN A 120 -17.97 2.52 -3.35
CA ASN A 120 -19.04 1.83 -4.11
C ASN A 120 -19.16 0.35 -3.72
N TYR A 121 -19.20 0.09 -2.42
CA TYR A 121 -19.19 -1.26 -1.87
C TYR A 121 -20.57 -1.93 -2.00
N HIS A 122 -20.59 -3.14 -2.56
CA HIS A 122 -21.73 -4.02 -2.68
C HIS A 122 -21.38 -5.45 -2.23
N ARG A 123 -22.39 -6.19 -1.80
CA ARG A 123 -22.28 -7.58 -1.33
C ARG A 123 -23.40 -8.41 -1.93
N CYS A 124 -23.11 -9.65 -2.31
CA CYS A 124 -24.11 -10.54 -2.88
C CYS A 124 -25.00 -11.20 -1.81
N GLY A 125 -24.42 -11.64 -0.69
CA GLY A 125 -25.16 -12.30 0.38
C GLY A 125 -25.00 -11.60 1.74
N ARG A 126 -26.07 -11.57 2.54
CA ARG A 126 -25.99 -11.26 3.97
C ARG A 126 -26.15 -12.57 4.74
N THR A 127 -25.04 -13.17 5.17
CA THR A 127 -25.09 -14.39 5.98
C THR A 127 -25.34 -14.02 7.44
N ASP A 128 -26.17 -14.82 8.11
CA ASP A 128 -26.48 -14.65 9.53
C ASP A 128 -25.31 -15.05 10.45
N LYS A 129 -25.46 -14.75 11.75
CA LYS A 129 -24.51 -15.12 12.80
C LYS A 129 -24.18 -16.62 12.75
N GLY A 130 -22.90 -16.95 12.79
CA GLY A 130 -22.43 -18.34 12.75
C GLY A 130 -22.32 -18.96 11.35
N VAL A 131 -22.90 -18.34 10.32
CA VAL A 131 -22.98 -18.93 8.96
C VAL A 131 -21.67 -18.73 8.19
N SER A 132 -21.08 -19.82 7.74
CA SER A 132 -19.88 -19.85 6.89
C SER A 132 -20.21 -19.66 5.41
N SER A 133 -19.21 -19.28 4.60
CA SER A 133 -19.36 -19.19 3.14
C SER A 133 -18.09 -19.61 2.41
N PHE A 134 -18.26 -20.37 1.32
CA PHE A 134 -17.20 -20.78 0.39
C PHE A 134 -17.22 -19.98 -0.93
N GLY A 135 -18.09 -18.98 -1.03
CA GLY A 135 -18.32 -18.28 -2.29
C GLY A 135 -19.05 -16.95 -2.14
N GLN A 136 -18.85 -16.27 -1.00
CA GLN A 136 -19.38 -14.93 -0.85
C GLN A 136 -18.68 -14.01 -1.86
N VAL A 137 -19.43 -13.09 -2.45
CA VAL A 137 -18.91 -12.16 -3.44
C VAL A 137 -19.20 -10.73 -2.99
N ILE A 138 -18.19 -9.88 -3.09
CA ILE A 138 -18.30 -8.43 -2.88
C ILE A 138 -17.80 -7.70 -4.11
N SER A 139 -18.37 -6.55 -4.38
CA SER A 139 -17.89 -5.60 -5.39
C SER A 139 -17.53 -4.30 -4.69
N LEU A 140 -16.42 -3.69 -5.08
CA LEU A 140 -15.98 -2.41 -4.55
C LEU A 140 -14.96 -1.76 -5.48
N THR A 141 -14.80 -0.48 -5.31
CA THR A 141 -13.83 0.37 -5.97
C THR A 141 -12.62 0.51 -5.07
N VAL A 142 -11.51 -0.09 -5.49
CA VAL A 142 -10.23 -0.02 -4.79
C VAL A 142 -9.24 0.83 -5.57
N MET A 143 -8.19 1.28 -4.91
CA MET A 143 -7.03 1.84 -5.58
C MET A 143 -6.46 0.87 -6.62
N ASN A 144 -6.20 1.40 -7.81
CA ASN A 144 -5.45 0.68 -8.83
C ASN A 144 -3.95 0.75 -8.51
N ASN A 145 -3.27 -0.37 -8.67
CA ASN A 145 -1.82 -0.42 -8.49
C ASN A 145 -1.16 0.08 -9.79
N ALA A 146 -0.28 1.08 -9.71
CA ALA A 146 0.46 1.62 -10.87
C ALA A 146 1.18 0.52 -11.69
N VAL A 147 1.52 -0.59 -11.04
CA VAL A 147 2.12 -1.77 -11.67
C VAL A 147 1.17 -2.42 -12.69
N LYS A 148 -0.15 -2.44 -12.42
CA LYS A 148 -1.13 -3.06 -13.34
C LYS A 148 -1.28 -2.30 -14.64
N ASP A 149 -1.05 -0.98 -14.63
CA ASP A 149 -1.12 -0.15 -15.84
C ASP A 149 -0.02 -0.50 -16.86
N LEU A 150 1.03 -1.23 -16.42
CA LEU A 150 2.09 -1.73 -17.30
C LEU A 150 1.63 -2.90 -18.17
N ILE A 151 0.65 -3.69 -17.71
CA ILE A 151 0.24 -4.94 -18.35
C ILE A 151 -0.47 -4.62 -19.68
N GLY A 152 -0.15 -5.40 -20.71
CA GLY A 152 -0.66 -5.21 -22.07
C GLY A 152 0.38 -4.64 -23.02
N THR A 153 -0.09 -4.21 -24.20
CA THR A 153 0.75 -3.69 -25.28
C THR A 153 0.71 -2.16 -25.28
N HIS A 154 1.86 -1.54 -25.01
CA HIS A 154 1.97 -0.09 -24.90
C HIS A 154 3.24 0.44 -25.56
N ASP A 155 3.26 1.74 -25.85
CA ASP A 155 4.47 2.44 -26.26
C ASP A 155 5.25 2.93 -25.03
N PHE A 156 6.41 2.32 -24.81
CA PHE A 156 7.26 2.58 -23.64
C PHE A 156 8.34 3.64 -23.91
N ARG A 157 8.25 4.48 -24.96
CA ARG A 157 9.28 5.50 -25.28
C ARG A 157 9.58 6.45 -24.11
N ASN A 158 8.58 6.74 -23.29
CA ASN A 158 8.72 7.57 -22.10
C ASN A 158 9.25 6.81 -20.87
N ILE A 159 9.28 5.48 -20.94
CA ILE A 159 9.69 4.55 -19.87
C ILE A 159 10.89 3.69 -20.30
N CYS A 160 11.71 4.17 -21.24
CA CYS A 160 12.96 3.53 -21.61
C CYS A 160 13.99 4.58 -22.06
N LYS A 161 15.22 4.17 -22.39
CA LYS A 161 16.13 5.04 -23.14
C LYS A 161 15.85 4.87 -24.63
N MET A 162 15.49 5.96 -25.31
CA MET A 162 15.29 5.95 -26.76
C MET A 162 16.64 5.82 -27.46
N ASP A 163 16.87 4.65 -28.07
CA ASP A 163 18.15 4.26 -28.67
C ASP A 163 18.13 4.28 -30.20
N VAL A 164 17.64 5.40 -30.74
CA VAL A 164 17.43 5.58 -32.18
C VAL A 164 18.75 5.45 -32.97
N GLY A 165 19.87 5.86 -32.37
CA GLY A 165 21.20 5.73 -32.98
C GLY A 165 21.63 4.29 -33.26
N ASN A 166 21.06 3.31 -32.56
CA ASN A 166 21.29 1.88 -32.79
C ASN A 166 20.17 1.24 -33.62
N GLY A 167 19.40 2.04 -34.37
CA GLY A 167 18.35 1.56 -35.27
C GLY A 167 17.02 1.21 -34.60
N VAL A 168 16.84 1.50 -33.30
CA VAL A 168 15.58 1.23 -32.59
C VAL A 168 14.54 2.31 -32.93
N THR A 169 13.55 1.95 -33.74
CA THR A 169 12.46 2.85 -34.16
C THR A 169 11.11 2.54 -33.53
N THR A 170 10.90 1.30 -33.05
CA THR A 170 9.66 0.86 -32.38
C THR A 170 9.86 0.69 -30.88
N PHE A 171 9.02 1.39 -30.12
CA PHE A 171 9.03 1.39 -28.65
C PHE A 171 7.81 0.66 -28.06
N VAL A 172 7.03 0.00 -28.90
CA VAL A 172 5.90 -0.82 -28.46
C VAL A 172 6.42 -2.14 -27.90
N ARG A 173 6.00 -2.50 -26.68
CA ARG A 173 6.29 -3.78 -26.04
C ARG A 173 5.03 -4.33 -25.38
N ASN A 174 4.99 -5.64 -25.19
CA ASN A 174 3.94 -6.32 -24.45
C ASN A 174 4.52 -6.80 -23.10
N ILE A 175 3.87 -6.38 -22.01
CA ILE A 175 4.11 -6.92 -20.68
C ILE A 175 2.96 -7.88 -20.38
N ALA A 176 3.29 -9.15 -20.18
CA ALA A 176 2.34 -10.22 -19.91
C ALA A 176 1.86 -10.20 -18.45
N ASP A 177 2.78 -9.99 -17.51
CA ASP A 177 2.47 -9.89 -16.07
C ASP A 177 3.38 -8.88 -15.38
N ALA A 178 2.85 -8.24 -14.33
CA ALA A 178 3.62 -7.36 -13.48
C ALA A 178 3.04 -7.36 -12.06
N LYS A 179 3.88 -7.59 -11.06
CA LYS A 179 3.46 -7.66 -9.64
C LYS A 179 4.55 -7.16 -8.69
N VAL A 180 4.10 -6.71 -7.51
CA VAL A 180 4.98 -6.40 -6.38
C VAL A 180 4.61 -7.30 -5.21
N SER A 181 5.61 -7.96 -4.65
CA SER A 181 5.47 -8.89 -3.52
C SER A 181 6.62 -8.72 -2.53
N THR A 182 6.41 -9.07 -1.27
CA THR A 182 7.49 -9.20 -0.28
C THR A 182 8.18 -10.55 -0.46
N ILE A 183 9.51 -10.57 -0.40
CA ILE A 183 10.31 -11.80 -0.53
C ILE A 183 10.36 -12.55 0.80
N ASN A 184 10.30 -11.83 1.92
CA ASN A 184 10.38 -12.39 3.26
C ASN A 184 9.40 -11.70 4.23
N ASP A 185 9.09 -12.40 5.33
CA ASP A 185 8.24 -11.92 6.42
C ASP A 185 9.02 -11.08 7.46
N ASP A 186 10.22 -10.60 7.10
CA ASP A 186 11.05 -9.79 7.97
C ASP A 186 10.31 -8.51 8.37
N LYS A 187 10.21 -8.27 9.67
CA LYS A 187 9.56 -7.09 10.24
C LYS A 187 10.63 -6.05 10.54
N GLY A 188 10.93 -5.19 9.57
CA GLY A 188 11.89 -4.10 9.77
C GLY A 188 12.24 -3.35 8.49
N GLY A 189 13.05 -2.29 8.61
CA GLY A 189 13.49 -1.45 7.47
C GLY A 189 14.37 -2.14 6.42
N TYR A 190 14.66 -3.43 6.59
CA TYR A 190 15.42 -4.29 5.68
C TYR A 190 14.54 -5.33 4.97
N GLN A 191 13.22 -5.28 5.13
CA GLN A 191 12.30 -6.16 4.39
C GLN A 191 12.48 -5.96 2.88
N MET A 192 12.65 -7.07 2.17
CA MET A 192 12.88 -7.02 0.73
C MET A 192 11.57 -7.17 -0.03
N CYS A 193 11.38 -6.31 -1.03
CA CYS A 193 10.28 -6.38 -1.97
C CYS A 193 10.80 -6.71 -3.37
N GLU A 194 10.08 -7.56 -4.07
CA GLU A 194 10.31 -7.92 -5.46
C GLU A 194 9.30 -7.18 -6.35
N LEU A 195 9.79 -6.53 -7.40
CA LEU A 195 8.99 -6.15 -8.56
C LEU A 195 9.26 -7.15 -9.67
N SER A 196 8.32 -8.03 -9.92
CA SER A 196 8.39 -9.03 -10.99
C SER A 196 7.69 -8.49 -12.24
N ILE A 197 8.34 -8.59 -13.39
CA ILE A 197 7.81 -8.17 -14.69
C ILE A 197 8.11 -9.28 -15.71
N VAL A 198 7.06 -9.75 -16.37
CA VAL A 198 7.12 -10.78 -17.41
C VAL A 198 6.70 -10.16 -18.73
N GLY A 199 7.44 -10.40 -19.80
CA GLY A 199 7.12 -9.91 -21.14
C GLY A 199 8.04 -10.52 -22.18
N ASN A 200 7.66 -10.39 -23.44
CA ASN A 200 8.36 -11.05 -24.55
C ASN A 200 9.75 -10.45 -24.80
N ALA A 201 9.89 -9.14 -24.64
CA ALA A 201 11.14 -8.42 -24.81
C ALA A 201 11.09 -7.08 -24.08
N PHE A 202 12.25 -6.58 -23.67
CA PHE A 202 12.38 -5.28 -23.00
C PHE A 202 13.28 -4.32 -23.80
N LEU A 203 12.92 -3.04 -23.81
CA LEU A 203 13.73 -1.96 -24.38
C LEU A 203 14.90 -1.59 -23.45
N TRP A 204 15.88 -0.86 -24.00
CA TRP A 204 17.02 -0.42 -23.22
C TRP A 204 16.58 0.41 -22.01
N HIS A 205 17.02 -0.01 -20.83
CA HIS A 205 16.68 0.56 -19.52
C HIS A 205 15.19 0.51 -19.11
N GLN A 206 14.32 -0.19 -19.86
CA GLN A 206 12.88 -0.20 -19.59
C GLN A 206 12.54 -0.64 -18.16
N VAL A 207 13.01 -1.82 -17.75
CA VAL A 207 12.70 -2.38 -16.42
C VAL A 207 13.19 -1.47 -15.29
N ARG A 208 14.38 -0.89 -15.43
CA ARG A 208 14.93 0.05 -14.44
C ARG A 208 14.15 1.37 -14.40
N CYS A 209 13.64 1.84 -15.54
CA CYS A 209 12.75 3.00 -15.59
C CYS A 209 11.42 2.70 -14.91
N ILE A 210 10.83 1.52 -15.13
CA ILE A 210 9.62 1.07 -14.45
C ILE A 210 9.86 1.05 -12.94
N ALA A 211 10.92 0.39 -12.48
CA ALA A 211 11.25 0.32 -11.06
C ALA A 211 11.35 1.71 -10.41
N SER A 212 11.97 2.68 -11.08
CA SER A 212 12.00 4.07 -10.60
C SER A 212 10.61 4.66 -10.41
N LEU A 213 9.70 4.48 -11.38
CA LEU A 213 8.34 5.02 -11.31
C LEU A 213 7.57 4.38 -10.15
N ILE A 214 7.64 3.06 -10.02
CA ILE A 214 6.96 2.33 -8.94
C ILE A 214 7.51 2.75 -7.57
N LEU A 215 8.83 2.97 -7.45
CA LEU A 215 9.43 3.51 -6.22
C LEU A 215 8.94 4.92 -5.92
N LEU A 216 8.85 5.81 -6.91
CA LEU A 216 8.34 7.17 -6.72
C LEU A 216 6.87 7.17 -6.27
N VAL A 217 6.05 6.28 -6.84
CA VAL A 217 4.66 6.06 -6.40
C VAL A 217 4.62 5.51 -4.97
N GLY A 218 5.43 4.50 -4.66
CA GLY A 218 5.53 3.91 -3.32
C GLY A 218 6.00 4.89 -2.24
N GLN A 219 6.81 5.88 -2.62
CA GLN A 219 7.24 6.98 -1.75
C GLN A 219 6.21 8.12 -1.63
N GLY A 220 5.09 8.05 -2.36
CA GLY A 220 4.07 9.09 -2.45
C GLY A 220 4.56 10.38 -3.12
N LEU A 221 5.64 10.30 -3.91
CA LEU A 221 6.21 11.43 -4.64
C LEU A 221 5.52 11.63 -6.00
N GLU A 222 5.06 10.55 -6.63
CA GLU A 222 4.20 10.58 -7.81
C GLU A 222 2.86 9.91 -7.53
N ASP A 223 1.85 10.26 -8.31
CA ASP A 223 0.59 9.53 -8.26
C ASP A 223 0.67 8.20 -9.00
N SER A 224 -0.12 7.21 -8.56
CA SER A 224 -0.35 5.95 -9.27
C SER A 224 -0.63 6.08 -10.78
N SER A 225 -1.27 7.17 -11.23
CA SER A 225 -1.61 7.44 -12.63
C SER A 225 -0.39 7.75 -13.49
N ILE A 226 0.77 8.06 -12.88
CA ILE A 226 1.95 8.50 -13.62
C ILE A 226 2.40 7.49 -14.67
N VAL A 227 2.25 6.19 -14.39
CA VAL A 227 2.59 5.13 -15.34
C VAL A 227 1.70 5.26 -16.57
N LYS A 228 0.39 5.32 -16.38
CA LYS A 228 -0.58 5.52 -17.46
C LYS A 228 -0.34 6.82 -18.23
N ASP A 229 -0.08 7.91 -17.52
CA ASP A 229 0.20 9.21 -18.15
C ASP A 229 1.45 9.16 -19.04
N LEU A 230 2.48 8.41 -18.65
CA LEU A 230 3.70 8.24 -19.45
C LEU A 230 3.53 7.25 -20.60
N LEU A 231 2.66 6.25 -20.48
CA LEU A 231 2.30 5.34 -21.57
C LEU A 231 1.41 6.02 -22.62
N ASP A 232 0.64 7.05 -22.23
CA ASP A 232 -0.13 7.88 -23.16
C ASP A 232 0.79 8.89 -23.89
N VAL A 233 1.36 8.43 -25.00
CA VAL A 233 2.23 9.24 -25.85
C VAL A 233 1.53 10.39 -26.55
N GLN A 234 0.21 10.34 -26.72
CA GLN A 234 -0.55 11.44 -27.33
C GLN A 234 -0.68 12.61 -26.35
N LYS A 235 -0.98 12.29 -25.09
CA LYS A 235 -1.02 13.27 -24.01
C LYS A 235 0.39 13.75 -23.61
N ASN A 236 1.36 12.85 -23.61
CA ASN A 236 2.74 13.11 -23.20
C ASN A 236 3.74 12.65 -24.29
N PRO A 237 3.95 13.44 -25.36
CA PRO A 237 4.80 13.04 -26.48
C PRO A 237 6.30 13.02 -26.17
N ARG A 238 6.71 13.56 -25.01
CA ARG A 238 8.12 13.76 -24.65
C ARG A 238 8.41 13.21 -23.26
N LYS A 239 9.47 12.41 -23.19
CA LYS A 239 9.93 11.77 -21.94
C LYS A 239 10.42 12.81 -20.92
N PRO A 240 9.86 12.88 -19.70
CA PRO A 240 10.43 13.69 -18.63
C PRO A 240 11.74 13.09 -18.10
N GLN A 241 12.59 13.94 -17.52
CA GLN A 241 13.82 13.48 -16.87
C GLN A 241 13.57 12.89 -15.48
N TYR A 242 14.02 11.67 -15.26
CA TYR A 242 14.02 11.02 -13.96
C TYR A 242 15.14 10.00 -13.82
N VAL A 243 15.51 9.76 -12.56
CA VAL A 243 16.64 8.93 -12.19
C VAL A 243 16.33 7.47 -12.48
N LEU A 244 17.30 6.78 -13.07
CA LEU A 244 17.20 5.36 -13.32
C LEU A 244 17.46 4.57 -12.04
N ALA A 245 16.63 3.56 -11.77
CA ALA A 245 16.83 2.66 -10.64
C ALA A 245 18.21 2.01 -10.73
N ARG A 246 18.81 1.72 -9.58
CA ARG A 246 20.14 1.13 -9.49
C ARG A 246 20.17 -0.25 -10.17
N PRO A 247 21.24 -0.59 -10.93
CA PRO A 247 21.31 -1.87 -11.64
C PRO A 247 21.49 -3.07 -10.71
N GLU A 248 22.05 -2.87 -9.51
CA GLU A 248 22.45 -3.93 -8.59
C GLU A 248 21.26 -4.79 -8.11
N SER A 249 20.03 -4.27 -8.17
CA SER A 249 18.82 -4.99 -7.79
C SER A 249 18.06 -5.59 -8.98
N LEU A 250 18.58 -5.48 -10.21
CA LEU A 250 17.94 -6.07 -11.38
C LEU A 250 18.51 -7.47 -11.64
N ASN A 251 17.62 -8.46 -11.71
CA ASN A 251 17.97 -9.84 -12.04
C ASN A 251 17.11 -10.32 -13.21
N LEU A 252 17.74 -11.00 -14.18
CA LEU A 252 17.01 -11.77 -15.19
C LEU A 252 16.71 -13.14 -14.60
N PHE A 253 15.49 -13.31 -14.11
CA PHE A 253 15.13 -14.47 -13.29
C PHE A 253 14.89 -15.74 -14.12
N LYS A 254 14.21 -15.59 -15.26
CA LYS A 254 13.84 -16.71 -16.13
C LYS A 254 13.76 -16.27 -17.58
N CYS A 255 14.16 -17.16 -18.48
CA CYS A 255 13.81 -17.12 -19.90
C CYS A 255 12.99 -18.38 -20.21
N ASP A 256 11.74 -18.21 -20.64
CA ASP A 256 10.87 -19.33 -20.99
C ASP A 256 11.17 -19.84 -22.40
N TYR A 257 11.21 -21.17 -22.56
CA TYR A 257 11.35 -21.88 -23.82
C TYR A 257 10.29 -22.98 -23.91
N GLU A 258 9.99 -23.46 -25.12
CA GLU A 258 8.99 -24.52 -25.35
C GLU A 258 9.51 -25.94 -25.01
N PHE A 259 10.78 -26.07 -24.62
CA PHE A 259 11.41 -27.32 -24.25
C PHE A 259 12.01 -27.21 -22.84
N ASP A 260 11.94 -28.31 -22.08
CA ASP A 260 12.43 -28.39 -20.70
C ASP A 260 13.66 -29.32 -20.55
N ASP A 261 14.08 -29.99 -21.63
CA ASP A 261 15.18 -30.97 -21.62
C ASP A 261 16.55 -30.27 -21.75
N TRP A 262 16.98 -29.61 -20.68
CA TRP A 262 18.32 -29.04 -20.60
C TRP A 262 19.35 -30.16 -20.43
N ASN A 263 20.40 -30.13 -21.26
CA ASN A 263 21.58 -30.95 -21.01
C ASN A 263 22.45 -30.26 -19.96
N ILE A 264 22.53 -30.87 -18.78
CA ILE A 264 23.21 -30.31 -17.62
C ILE A 264 24.41 -31.20 -17.30
N ASP A 265 25.60 -30.59 -17.26
CA ASP A 265 26.79 -31.25 -16.76
C ASP A 265 26.80 -31.18 -15.22
N GLU A 266 26.73 -32.34 -14.57
CA GLU A 266 26.65 -32.44 -13.11
C GLU A 266 27.92 -31.93 -12.41
N GLU A 267 29.10 -32.12 -13.00
CA GLU A 267 30.38 -31.69 -12.41
C GLU A 267 30.49 -30.16 -12.45
N GLU A 268 30.14 -29.54 -13.58
CA GLU A 268 30.10 -28.08 -13.70
C GLU A 268 29.03 -27.47 -12.78
N MET A 269 27.85 -28.08 -12.70
CA MET A 269 26.81 -27.61 -11.77
C MET A 269 27.25 -27.70 -10.31
N GLN A 270 27.96 -28.76 -9.93
CA GLN A 270 28.52 -28.87 -8.59
C GLN A 270 29.50 -27.71 -8.31
N GLN A 271 30.43 -27.41 -9.22
CA GLN A 271 31.39 -26.31 -9.06
C GLN A 271 30.70 -24.95 -8.95
N VAL A 272 29.65 -24.71 -9.74
CA VAL A 272 28.83 -23.50 -9.66
C VAL A 272 28.16 -23.39 -8.29
N ILE A 273 27.53 -24.47 -7.81
CA ILE A 273 26.89 -24.52 -6.49
C ILE A 273 27.90 -24.23 -5.38
N GLU A 274 29.07 -24.88 -5.38
CA GLU A 274 30.12 -24.66 -4.39
C GLU A 274 30.60 -23.20 -4.38
N THR A 275 30.76 -22.60 -5.57
CA THR A 275 31.14 -21.19 -5.71
C THR A 275 30.08 -20.26 -5.13
N LEU A 276 28.80 -20.51 -5.44
CA LEU A 276 27.68 -19.73 -4.90
C LEU A 276 27.56 -19.88 -3.38
N GLN A 277 27.74 -21.09 -2.85
CA GLN A 277 27.76 -21.35 -1.39
C GLN A 277 28.88 -20.59 -0.68
N ARG A 278 30.07 -20.53 -1.28
CA ARG A 278 31.21 -19.76 -0.74
C ARG A 278 30.91 -18.27 -0.70
N LEU A 279 30.46 -17.70 -1.82
CA LEU A 279 30.07 -16.29 -1.92
C LEU A 279 28.93 -15.95 -0.95
N TRP A 280 27.94 -16.84 -0.83
CA TRP A 280 26.86 -16.70 0.14
C TRP A 280 27.39 -16.65 1.57
N THR A 281 28.26 -17.60 1.94
CA THR A 281 28.85 -17.69 3.29
C THR A 281 29.61 -16.41 3.64
N GLU A 282 30.47 -15.92 2.74
CA GLU A 282 31.23 -14.67 2.95
C GLU A 282 30.33 -13.45 3.15
N ASN A 283 29.27 -13.31 2.33
CA ASN A 283 28.34 -12.20 2.45
C ASN A 283 27.44 -12.33 3.68
N GLN A 284 27.08 -13.55 4.09
CA GLN A 284 26.34 -13.79 5.32
C GLN A 284 27.15 -13.40 6.55
N VAL A 285 28.44 -13.75 6.63
CA VAL A 285 29.32 -13.32 7.73
C VAL A 285 29.37 -11.78 7.81
N LYS A 286 29.57 -11.10 6.68
CA LYS A 286 29.56 -9.62 6.62
C LYS A 286 28.21 -9.04 7.07
N SER A 287 27.09 -9.62 6.61
CA SER A 287 25.74 -9.20 6.98
C SER A 287 25.48 -9.36 8.49
N VAL A 288 25.89 -10.49 9.07
CA VAL A 288 25.75 -10.76 10.51
C VAL A 288 26.58 -9.77 11.33
N HIS A 289 27.82 -9.48 10.94
CA HIS A 289 28.66 -8.47 11.61
C HIS A 289 27.96 -7.11 11.62
N LEU A 290 27.49 -6.64 10.47
CA LEU A 290 26.80 -5.35 10.35
C LEU A 290 25.51 -5.32 11.19
N ARG A 291 24.69 -6.37 11.12
CA ARG A 291 23.46 -6.48 11.91
C ARG A 291 23.74 -6.45 13.41
N LYS A 292 24.80 -7.14 13.87
CA LYS A 292 25.19 -7.15 15.28
C LYS A 292 25.67 -5.78 15.74
N MET A 293 26.51 -5.11 14.95
CA MET A 293 26.94 -3.73 15.21
C MET A 293 25.74 -2.78 15.31
N LEU A 294 24.77 -2.86 14.38
CA LEU A 294 23.55 -2.05 14.41
C LEU A 294 22.73 -2.32 15.68
N SER A 295 22.53 -3.59 16.05
CA SER A 295 21.78 -3.96 17.24
C SER A 295 22.39 -3.44 18.56
N GLU A 296 23.70 -3.19 18.59
CA GLU A 296 24.39 -2.61 19.75
C GLU A 296 24.36 -1.07 19.74
N LEU A 297 24.40 -0.45 18.56
CA LEU A 297 24.47 1.01 18.42
C LEU A 297 23.09 1.69 18.41
N GLU A 298 22.09 1.09 17.77
CA GLU A 298 20.75 1.67 17.64
C GLU A 298 20.09 2.00 19.00
N PRO A 299 20.21 1.17 20.06
CA PRO A 299 19.66 1.52 21.37
C PRO A 299 20.37 2.69 22.08
N LEU A 300 21.60 3.03 21.67
CA LEU A 300 22.39 4.11 22.30
C LEU A 300 21.93 5.50 21.84
N VAL A 301 21.22 5.59 20.73
CA VAL A 301 20.68 6.85 20.19
C VAL A 301 19.22 7.00 20.58
N LYS A 302 18.83 8.23 20.94
CA LYS A 302 17.45 8.55 21.35
C LYS A 302 16.51 8.84 20.18
N CYS A 303 17.05 8.92 18.97
CA CYS A 303 16.30 9.17 17.75
C CYS A 303 16.28 7.93 16.86
N GLU A 304 15.23 7.81 16.07
CA GLU A 304 15.13 6.78 15.06
C GLU A 304 16.08 7.07 13.89
N VAL A 305 16.92 6.10 13.53
CA VAL A 305 17.90 6.22 12.44
C VAL A 305 17.43 5.40 11.23
N ASN A 306 16.99 6.08 10.18
CA ASN A 306 16.44 5.47 8.97
C ASN A 306 17.34 5.71 7.75
N GLY A 307 18.49 5.04 7.72
CA GLY A 307 19.52 5.19 6.68
C GLY A 307 19.48 4.14 5.55
N GLN A 308 18.70 3.07 5.71
CA GLN A 308 18.73 1.86 4.87
C GLN A 308 18.52 2.17 3.38
N ILE A 309 17.56 3.05 3.09
CA ILE A 309 17.11 3.39 1.74
C ILE A 309 18.16 4.20 0.97
N SER A 310 19.07 4.91 1.66
CA SER A 310 20.02 5.86 1.04
C SER A 310 21.04 5.20 0.11
N SER A 311 21.35 3.92 0.36
CA SER A 311 22.27 3.13 -0.46
C SER A 311 21.65 2.74 -1.81
N ILE A 312 20.32 2.66 -1.91
CA ILE A 312 19.61 2.20 -3.11
C ILE A 312 18.97 3.38 -3.84
N LEU A 313 18.28 4.27 -3.13
CA LEU A 313 17.57 5.41 -3.71
C LEU A 313 18.45 6.66 -3.68
N ARG A 314 18.74 7.22 -4.86
CA ARG A 314 19.38 8.53 -4.98
C ARG A 314 18.38 9.61 -4.55
N ARG A 315 18.62 10.26 -3.41
CA ARG A 315 17.95 11.52 -3.06
C ARG A 315 18.63 12.66 -3.80
N GLU A 316 18.10 13.06 -4.95
CA GLU A 316 18.71 14.13 -5.76
C GLU A 316 18.35 15.55 -5.31
N SER A 317 17.31 15.75 -4.48
CA SER A 317 16.99 17.07 -3.93
C SER A 317 16.16 17.00 -2.64
N LYS A 318 16.28 18.01 -1.77
CA LYS A 318 15.37 18.19 -0.62
C LYS A 318 13.94 18.48 -1.06
N ASN A 319 13.77 19.11 -2.23
CA ASN A 319 12.47 19.49 -2.79
C ASN A 319 12.17 18.66 -4.04
N TYR A 320 11.26 17.70 -3.90
CA TYR A 320 10.80 16.89 -5.00
C TYR A 320 9.98 17.71 -6.00
N LYS A 321 10.21 17.53 -7.31
CA LYS A 321 9.41 18.13 -8.38
C LYS A 321 8.66 17.03 -9.16
N PRO A 322 7.33 17.13 -9.37
CA PRO A 322 6.57 16.13 -10.12
C PRO A 322 7.07 15.92 -11.56
N LEU A 323 7.11 14.67 -12.02
CA LEU A 323 7.74 14.26 -13.29
C LEU A 323 7.22 15.04 -14.49
N LEU A 324 5.90 15.19 -14.61
CA LEU A 324 5.27 15.85 -15.76
C LEU A 324 5.62 17.34 -15.87
N THR A 325 6.13 17.95 -14.78
CA THR A 325 6.55 19.36 -14.72
C THR A 325 8.05 19.56 -14.93
N ARG A 326 8.81 18.48 -15.12
CA ARG A 326 10.26 18.52 -15.34
C ARG A 326 10.61 18.83 -16.79
N HIS A 327 11.87 19.15 -17.01
CA HIS A 327 12.43 19.23 -18.36
C HIS A 327 12.25 17.89 -19.09
N LYS A 328 11.84 17.95 -20.36
CA LYS A 328 11.55 16.78 -21.20
C LYS A 328 12.60 16.63 -22.30
N CYS A 329 12.99 15.39 -22.60
CA CYS A 329 13.85 15.07 -23.74
C CYS A 329 13.20 15.48 -25.07
N GLN A 330 13.97 15.55 -26.16
CA GLN A 330 13.43 15.66 -27.53
C GLN A 330 12.42 14.54 -27.81
N SER A 331 11.49 14.79 -28.73
CA SER A 331 10.51 13.78 -29.17
C SER A 331 11.20 12.60 -29.86
N LEU A 332 10.45 11.52 -30.10
CA LEU A 332 10.99 10.41 -30.87
C LEU A 332 11.24 10.84 -32.32
N GLU A 333 10.30 11.60 -32.87
CA GLU A 333 10.29 12.09 -34.24
C GLU A 333 11.50 12.99 -34.51
N ASP A 334 11.80 13.94 -33.59
CA ASP A 334 12.99 14.80 -33.66
C ASP A 334 14.28 13.98 -33.67
N ARG A 335 14.32 12.90 -32.87
CA ARG A 335 15.50 12.01 -32.78
C ARG A 335 15.69 11.20 -34.06
N ILE A 336 14.61 10.64 -34.61
CA ILE A 336 14.66 9.92 -35.89
C ILE A 336 15.17 10.85 -36.99
N GLU A 337 14.63 12.07 -37.08
CA GLU A 337 15.08 13.04 -38.06
C GLU A 337 16.56 13.42 -37.89
N HIS A 338 17.03 13.58 -36.64
CA HIS A 338 18.44 13.87 -36.36
C HIS A 338 19.38 12.76 -36.84
N TYR A 339 19.02 11.50 -36.61
CA TYR A 339 19.85 10.35 -37.00
C TYR A 339 19.70 9.96 -38.47
N ALA A 340 18.56 10.24 -39.11
CA ALA A 340 18.40 10.02 -40.55
C ALA A 340 19.23 10.99 -41.41
N LYS A 341 19.62 12.14 -40.84
CA LYS A 341 20.47 13.16 -41.50
C LYS A 341 21.98 12.94 -41.28
N LYS A 342 22.36 11.99 -40.43
CA LYS A 342 23.75 11.59 -40.18
C LYS A 342 24.05 10.31 -40.92
#